data_AF-A0A7W9IAX2-F1
#
_entry.id   AF-A0A7W9IAX2-F1
#
_cell.length_a   1.000
_cell.length_b   1.000
_cell.length_c   1.000
_cell.angle_alpha   90.00
_cell.angle_beta   90.00
_cell.angle_gamma   90.00
#
_symmetry.space_group_name_H-M   'P 1'
#
loop_
_entity.id
_entity.type
_entity.pdbx_description
1 polymer ?
#
loop_
_entity_poly.entity_id
_entity_poly.type
_entity_poly.pdbx_seq_one_letter_code
_entity_poly.pdbx_strand_id
1 'polypeptide(L)' 'MREYVASLLDGPLPGDDDNLLDHGLDSVRLMMVADRLGVDFTDLAERPTLRAWAELAGD' A
#
# COMPACT_ATOMS: atom_id res chain seq x y z
N MET A 1 8.58 0.96 2.74
CA MET A 1 7.24 0.73 2.16
C MET A 1 7.11 1.31 0.74
N ARG A 2 7.33 2.62 0.54
CA ARG A 2 7.17 3.29 -0.77
C ARG A 2 7.87 2.61 -1.94
N GLU A 3 9.15 2.29 -1.82
CA GLU A 3 9.92 1.63 -2.89
C GLU A 3 9.35 0.25 -3.24
N TYR A 4 8.90 -0.50 -2.23
CA TYR A 4 8.26 -1.79 -2.43
C TYR A 4 6.94 -1.63 -3.20
N VAL A 5 6.08 -0.70 -2.79
CA VAL A 5 4.83 -0.43 -3.50
C VAL A 5 5.08 0.03 -4.94
N ALA A 6 6.04 0.92 -5.17
CA ALA A 6 6.40 1.34 -6.53
C ALA A 6 6.89 0.16 -7.40
N SER A 7 7.64 -0.79 -6.81
CA SER A 7 8.05 -2.01 -7.51
C SER A 7 6.88 -2.93 -7.87
N LEU A 8 5.82 -2.97 -7.06
CA LEU A 8 4.60 -3.71 -7.39
C LEU A 8 3.79 -3.05 -8.50
N LEU A 9 3.87 -1.72 -8.63
CA LEU A 9 3.14 -0.94 -9.61
C LEU A 9 3.84 -0.83 -10.97
N ASP A 10 5.10 -1.28 -11.08
CA ASP A 10 5.95 -1.06 -12.25
C ASP A 10 5.97 0.42 -12.71
N GLY A 11 5.89 1.35 -11.74
CA GLY A 11 5.58 2.75 -11.97
C GLY A 11 6.41 3.73 -11.13
N PRO A 12 6.12 5.04 -11.21
CA PRO A 12 6.81 6.04 -10.40
C PRO A 12 6.52 5.83 -8.90
N LEU A 13 7.36 6.42 -8.04
CA LEU A 13 7.14 6.43 -6.60
C LEU A 13 5.83 7.19 -6.29
N PRO A 14 4.85 6.56 -5.63
CA PRO A 14 3.63 7.26 -5.22
C PRO A 14 3.90 8.23 -4.07
N GLY A 15 3.11 9.29 -4.01
CA GLY A 15 3.05 10.22 -2.89
C GLY A 15 2.45 9.59 -1.64
N ASP A 16 2.59 10.27 -0.51
CA ASP A 16 2.14 9.75 0.79
C ASP A 16 0.63 9.63 0.93
N ASP A 17 -0.09 10.53 0.24
CA ASP A 17 -1.54 10.67 0.30
C ASP A 17 -2.22 10.21 -1.00
N ASP A 18 -1.44 9.64 -1.94
CA ASP A 18 -1.95 9.11 -3.20
C ASP A 18 -2.75 7.83 -2.96
N ASN A 19 -3.89 7.70 -3.63
CA ASN A 19 -4.70 6.49 -3.59
C ASN A 19 -4.06 5.40 -4.46
N LEU A 20 -3.43 4.43 -3.81
CA LEU A 20 -2.68 3.36 -4.47
C LEU A 20 -3.53 2.46 -5.36
N LEU A 21 -4.84 2.35 -5.10
CA LEU A 21 -5.76 1.60 -5.97
C LEU A 21 -5.91 2.30 -7.32
N ASP A 22 -5.95 3.63 -7.34
CA ASP A 22 -6.00 4.44 -8.58
C ASP A 22 -4.69 4.32 -9.37
N HIS A 23 -3.58 3.99 -8.70
CA HIS A 23 -2.28 3.71 -9.32
C HIS A 23 -2.14 2.29 -9.87
N GLY A 24 -3.18 1.44 -9.77
CA GLY A 24 -3.15 0.07 -10.30
C GLY A 24 -2.68 -0.98 -9.29
N LEU A 25 -2.76 -0.67 -7.99
CA LEU A 25 -2.59 -1.68 -6.96
C LEU A 25 -3.87 -2.53 -6.85
N ASP A 26 -3.80 -3.77 -7.34
CA ASP A 26 -4.93 -4.70 -7.29
C ASP A 26 -5.00 -5.48 -5.95
N SER A 27 -6.04 -6.31 -5.79
CA SER A 27 -6.26 -7.10 -4.57
C SER A 27 -5.11 -8.08 -4.28
N VAL A 28 -4.46 -8.63 -5.29
CA VAL A 28 -3.36 -9.60 -5.10
C VAL A 28 -2.13 -8.89 -4.55
N ARG A 29 -1.78 -7.75 -5.15
CA ARG A 29 -0.68 -6.90 -4.69
C ARG A 29 -0.95 -6.32 -3.31
N LEU A 30 -2.20 -5.93 -3.04
CA LEU A 30 -2.61 -5.45 -1.72
C LEU A 30 -2.46 -6.54 -0.63
N MET A 31 -2.83 -7.78 -0.92
CA MET A 31 -2.60 -8.91 -0.01
C MET A 31 -1.11 -9.15 0.27
N MET A 32 -0.23 -8.98 -0.72
CA MET A 32 1.22 -9.08 -0.51
C MET A 32 1.74 -7.97 0.42
N VAL A 33 1.21 -6.75 0.30
CA VAL A 33 1.55 -5.66 1.22
C VAL A 33 1.03 -5.97 2.62
N ALA A 34 -0.21 -6.43 2.76
CA ALA A 34 -0.81 -6.79 4.05
C ALA A 34 0.01 -7.87 4.78
N ASP A 35 0.37 -8.94 4.07
CA ASP A 35 1.23 -10.01 4.59
C ASP A 35 2.59 -9.49 5.05
N ARG A 36 3.22 -8.61 4.25
CA ARG A 36 4.50 -7.98 4.60
C ARG A 36 4.42 -7.09 5.85
N LEU A 37 3.33 -6.35 6.01
CA LEU A 37 3.12 -5.43 7.13
C LEU A 37 2.54 -6.12 8.37
N GLY A 38 2.02 -7.34 8.24
CA GLY A 38 1.38 -8.07 9.33
C GLY A 38 0.04 -7.46 9.76
N VAL A 39 -0.71 -6.87 8.83
CA VAL A 39 -2.01 -6.22 9.07
C VAL A 39 -3.10 -6.83 8.19
N ASP A 40 -4.38 -6.54 8.45
CA ASP A 40 -5.46 -7.01 7.59
C ASP A 40 -5.44 -6.25 6.25
N PHE A 41 -5.68 -6.95 5.15
CA PHE A 41 -5.80 -6.33 3.84
C PHE A 41 -7.00 -5.38 3.77
N THR A 42 -8.05 -5.62 4.55
CA THR A 42 -9.21 -4.70 4.61
C THR A 42 -8.81 -3.36 5.21
N ASP A 43 -7.94 -3.35 6.23
CA ASP A 43 -7.45 -2.12 6.85
C ASP A 43 -6.66 -1.29 5.82
N LEU A 44 -5.89 -1.97 4.97
CA LEU A 44 -5.18 -1.31 3.87
C LEU A 44 -6.13 -0.78 2.78
N ALA A 45 -7.18 -1.54 2.45
CA ALA A 45 -8.16 -1.19 1.42
C ALA A 45 -9.03 0.02 1.80
N GLU A 46 -9.32 0.20 3.09
CA GLU A 46 -10.11 1.34 3.58
C GLU A 46 -9.39 2.68 3.41
N ARG A 47 -8.07 2.69 3.60
CA ARG A 47 -7.23 3.89 3.49
C ARG A 47 -5.99 3.58 2.65
N PRO A 48 -6.12 3.46 1.32
CA PRO A 48 -5.07 2.95 0.43
C PRO A 48 -3.98 4.00 0.15
N THR A 49 -3.37 4.54 1.18
CA THR A 49 -2.32 5.57 1.11
C THR A 49 -1.12 5.14 1.93
N LEU A 50 0.08 5.50 1.50
CA LEU A 50 1.30 5.15 2.24
C LEU A 50 1.32 5.73 3.66
N ARG A 51 0.77 6.95 3.85
CA ARG A 51 0.66 7.57 5.18
C ARG A 51 -0.19 6.72 6.12
N ALA A 52 -1.41 6.36 5.72
CA ALA A 52 -2.30 5.58 6.57
C ALA A 52 -1.72 4.19 6.89
N TRP A 53 -1.02 3.58 5.93
CA TRP A 53 -0.40 2.27 6.14
C TRP A 53 0.79 2.32 7.10
N ALA A 54 1.57 3.40 7.09
CA ALA A 54 2.63 3.62 8.08
C ALA A 54 2.06 3.73 9.50
N GLU A 55 0.96 4.49 9.66
CA GLU A 55 0.23 4.59 10.95
C GLU A 55 -0.27 3.22 11.44
N LEU A 56 -0.74 2.36 10.55
CA LEU A 56 -1.19 1.00 10.88
C LEU A 56 -0.03 0.06 11.28
N ALA A 57 1.10 0.15 10.57
CA ALA A 57 2.27 -0.69 10.82
C ALA A 57 3.07 -0.27 12.07
N GLY A 58 2.77 0.90 12.65
CA GLY A 58 3.51 1.46 13.78
C GLY A 58 4.89 2.01 13.41
N ASP A 59 5.04 2.49 12.17
CA ASP A 59 6.28 3.00 11.56
C ASP A 59 6.23 4.54 11.42
#